data_AF-A0A2M7KT72-F1
#
_entry.id   AF-A0A2M7KT72-F1
#
_cell.length_a   1.000
_cell.length_b   1.000
_cell.length_c   1.000
_cell.angle_alpha   90.00
_cell.angle_beta   90.00
_cell.angle_gamma   90.00
#
_symmetry.space_group_name_H-M   'P 1'
#
loop_
_entity.id
_entity.type
_entity.pdbx_description
1 polymer ?
#
loop_
_entity_poly.entity_id
_entity_poly.type
_entity_poly.pdbx_seq_one_letter_code
_entity_poly.pdbx_strand_id
1 'polypeptide(L)'
;MRMTALCTFLLTAVALTLCGCAKSPDLGGAATVTNRLIVRLTVDGNINDLFYYYVAFDDDGNSADGPLPVVSSPYGNGWGTGSFTRFVEYHQGAFRVFTHAVDAEGTIEDKYVDRPFEFSYPQGGKELRFVLDYNRNFPADPRTLDINFITTDEIILDPNLQIQKRFDGLGPQGSDYVSIPMRTNGVFSNYQAAIRESAGDVALPDLDMVDWRIEIQRQ
;
A
#
# COMPACT_ATOMS: atom_id res chain seq x y z
N MET A 1 -33.98 8.47 77.54
CA MET A 1 -33.22 7.22 77.78
C MET A 1 -33.99 6.08 77.13
N ARG A 2 -33.30 5.23 76.33
CA ARG A 2 -33.78 4.05 75.55
C ARG A 2 -34.57 4.39 74.26
N MET A 3 -34.53 3.64 73.15
CA MET A 3 -33.63 2.64 72.52
C MET A 3 -34.36 2.16 71.24
N THR A 4 -33.75 2.12 70.06
CA THR A 4 -34.07 1.24 68.88
C THR A 4 -33.12 1.64 67.73
N ALA A 5 -32.08 0.89 67.31
CA ALA A 5 -32.06 -0.42 66.62
C ALA A 5 -32.97 -0.44 65.37
N LEU A 6 -32.63 -0.97 64.18
CA LEU A 6 -31.48 -1.56 63.48
C LEU A 6 -32.06 -1.93 62.08
N CYS A 7 -31.21 -2.19 61.08
CA CYS A 7 -31.48 -2.90 59.81
C CYS A 7 -32.10 -2.11 58.63
N THR A 8 -31.85 -2.36 57.34
CA THR A 8 -30.86 -3.12 56.52
C THR A 8 -31.39 -3.00 55.08
N PHE A 9 -30.54 -2.67 54.10
CA PHE A 9 -30.71 -2.84 52.63
C PHE A 9 -31.82 -2.08 51.86
N LEU A 10 -31.40 -1.21 50.94
CA LEU A 10 -31.75 -1.38 49.51
C LEU A 10 -30.77 -0.62 48.59
N LEU A 11 -29.84 -1.36 47.99
CA LEU A 11 -29.17 -1.04 46.72
C LEU A 11 -30.24 -0.98 45.62
N THR A 12 -30.33 0.08 44.81
CA THR A 12 -30.43 -0.06 43.33
C THR A 12 -30.33 1.28 42.58
N ALA A 13 -29.28 1.39 41.75
CA ALA A 13 -29.27 1.89 40.37
C ALA A 13 -29.96 3.22 40.00
N VAL A 14 -29.17 4.27 39.70
CA VAL A 14 -29.31 5.31 38.64
C VAL A 14 -28.03 6.19 38.77
N ALA A 15 -27.16 6.53 37.81
CA ALA A 15 -27.04 6.32 36.38
C ALA A 15 -25.53 6.37 36.03
N LEU A 16 -24.98 5.23 35.61
CA LEU A 16 -23.68 5.12 34.94
C LEU A 16 -23.98 4.58 33.53
N THR A 17 -24.48 5.45 32.67
CA THR A 17 -24.72 5.15 31.25
C THR A 17 -24.33 6.35 30.40
N LEU A 18 -23.03 6.62 30.34
CA LEU A 18 -22.42 7.44 29.29
C LEU A 18 -21.33 6.66 28.52
N CYS A 19 -21.44 5.34 28.46
CA CYS A 19 -20.81 4.56 27.41
C CYS A 19 -21.72 4.60 26.17
N GLY A 20 -21.79 5.78 25.55
CA GLY A 20 -22.22 5.86 24.17
C GLY A 20 -21.13 5.21 23.32
N CYS A 21 -21.28 3.92 23.01
CA CYS A 21 -20.66 3.36 21.83
C CYS A 21 -21.08 4.28 20.68
N ALA A 22 -20.15 5.05 20.11
CA ALA A 22 -20.42 5.79 18.91
C ALA A 22 -20.87 4.77 17.86
N LYS A 23 -22.17 4.74 17.58
CA LYS A 23 -22.71 4.02 16.43
C LYS A 23 -22.12 4.75 15.24
N SER A 24 -21.11 4.14 14.61
CA SER A 24 -20.65 4.60 13.29
C SER A 24 -21.89 4.77 12.42
N PRO A 25 -22.01 5.87 11.65
CA PRO A 25 -23.16 6.03 10.77
C PRO A 25 -23.29 4.77 9.91
N ASP A 26 -24.51 4.25 9.79
CA ASP A 26 -24.81 3.17 8.86
C ASP A 26 -24.37 3.68 7.48
N LEU A 27 -23.19 3.22 7.02
CA LEU A 27 -22.70 3.53 5.69
C LEU A 27 -23.75 2.99 4.73
N GLY A 28 -24.40 3.90 4.00
CA GLY A 28 -25.30 3.54 2.91
C GLY A 28 -24.64 2.46 2.06
N GLY A 29 -25.42 1.42 1.73
CA GLY A 29 -25.03 0.16 1.08
C GLY A 29 -23.55 0.01 0.74
N ALA A 30 -22.86 -0.91 1.43
CA ALA A 30 -21.48 -1.27 1.12
C ALA A 30 -21.32 -1.40 -0.41
N ALA A 31 -20.56 -0.47 -1.00
CA ALA A 31 -20.27 -0.50 -2.42
C ALA A 31 -19.72 -1.90 -2.74
N THR A 32 -20.46 -2.66 -3.54
CA THR A 32 -20.04 -4.01 -3.89
C THR A 32 -18.98 -3.89 -4.98
N VAL A 33 -17.72 -4.11 -4.62
CA VAL A 33 -16.63 -4.15 -5.61
C VAL A 33 -16.64 -5.52 -6.28
N THR A 34 -17.05 -5.52 -7.54
CA THR A 34 -17.18 -6.68 -8.43
C THR A 34 -15.81 -7.20 -8.89
N ASN A 35 -14.91 -6.29 -9.28
CA ASN A 35 -13.59 -6.61 -9.81
C ASN A 35 -12.51 -6.09 -8.85
N ARG A 36 -11.66 -6.98 -8.33
CA ARG A 36 -10.69 -6.68 -7.28
C ARG A 36 -9.28 -6.99 -7.72
N LEU A 37 -8.38 -6.06 -7.41
CA LEU A 37 -6.93 -6.28 -7.41
C LEU A 37 -6.47 -6.34 -5.95
N ILE A 38 -6.06 -7.52 -5.49
CA ILE A 38 -5.60 -7.75 -4.12
C ILE A 38 -4.08 -7.83 -4.14
N VAL A 39 -3.43 -6.99 -3.35
CA VAL A 39 -1.96 -6.89 -3.31
C VAL A 39 -1.46 -7.18 -1.91
N ARG A 40 -0.37 -7.93 -1.83
CA ARG A 40 0.41 -8.18 -0.61
C ARG A 40 1.90 -7.94 -0.90
N LEU A 41 2.55 -7.26 0.03
CA LEU A 41 4.00 -7.07 0.11
C LEU A 41 4.45 -7.53 1.50
N THR A 42 5.53 -8.32 1.57
CA THR A 42 6.15 -8.75 2.83
C THR A 42 7.62 -8.34 2.84
N VAL A 43 8.07 -7.76 3.96
CA VAL A 43 9.48 -7.43 4.20
C VAL A 43 10.14 -8.41 5.17
N ASP A 44 11.48 -8.45 5.22
CA ASP A 44 12.24 -9.31 6.13
C ASP A 44 12.06 -8.88 7.60
N GLY A 45 12.07 -7.57 7.83
CA GLY A 45 11.86 -6.91 9.12
C GLY A 45 10.40 -6.74 9.46
N ASN A 46 10.03 -5.59 10.02
CA ASN A 46 8.64 -5.18 10.21
C ASN A 46 8.34 -3.97 9.33
N ILE A 47 7.07 -3.78 8.99
CA ILE A 47 6.65 -2.52 8.37
C ILE A 47 6.89 -1.39 9.38
N ASN A 48 7.69 -0.42 8.96
CA ASN A 48 8.03 0.76 9.73
C ASN A 48 7.24 1.95 9.21
N ASP A 49 6.34 2.50 10.02
CA ASP A 49 5.45 3.60 9.61
C ASP A 49 6.20 4.88 9.20
N LEU A 50 7.49 5.01 9.52
CA LEU A 50 8.33 6.14 9.10
C LEU A 50 8.94 5.97 7.70
N PHE A 51 8.97 4.75 7.17
CA PHE A 51 9.45 4.48 5.82
C PHE A 51 8.34 4.64 4.78
N TYR A 52 8.73 4.57 3.51
CA TYR A 52 7.84 4.67 2.38
C TYR A 52 7.78 3.34 1.66
N TYR A 53 6.56 2.86 1.43
CA TYR A 53 6.30 1.64 0.68
C TYR A 53 5.36 1.97 -0.45
N TYR A 54 5.84 1.80 -1.68
CA TYR A 54 5.11 2.08 -2.89
C TYR A 54 4.78 0.79 -3.63
N VAL A 55 3.59 0.74 -4.21
CA VAL A 55 3.26 -0.22 -5.27
C VAL A 55 2.86 0.60 -6.48
N ALA A 56 3.71 0.62 -7.49
CA ALA A 56 3.49 1.37 -8.71
C ALA A 56 2.88 0.48 -9.79
N PHE A 57 1.95 1.04 -10.55
CA PHE A 57 1.17 0.34 -11.56
C PHE A 57 1.25 1.08 -12.89
N ASP A 58 1.65 0.37 -13.92
CA ASP A 58 1.59 0.83 -15.30
C ASP A 58 0.54 0.04 -16.09
N ASP A 59 -0.43 0.76 -16.63
CA ASP A 59 -1.59 0.24 -17.34
C ASP A 59 -1.68 0.73 -18.79
N ASP A 60 -0.60 1.31 -19.32
CA ASP A 60 -0.56 1.87 -20.67
C ASP A 60 -0.54 0.81 -21.79
N GLY A 61 -0.23 -0.44 -21.44
CA GLY A 61 -0.20 -1.60 -22.33
C GLY A 61 1.13 -1.79 -23.06
N ASN A 62 2.19 -1.08 -22.69
CA ASN A 62 3.54 -1.24 -23.20
C ASN A 62 4.42 -2.05 -22.23
N SER A 63 4.55 -3.35 -22.45
CA SER A 63 5.38 -4.19 -21.58
C SER A 63 6.90 -4.03 -21.79
N ALA A 64 7.35 -2.99 -22.50
CA ALA A 64 8.78 -2.73 -22.75
C ALA A 64 9.38 -1.75 -21.75
N ASP A 65 8.53 -1.02 -21.03
CA ASP A 65 8.84 -0.17 -19.90
C ASP A 65 7.94 -0.53 -18.71
N GLY A 66 8.17 0.13 -17.60
CA GLY A 66 7.43 -0.10 -16.37
C GLY A 66 8.00 0.72 -15.23
N PRO A 67 7.46 0.52 -14.02
CA PRO A 67 7.83 1.33 -12.87
C PRO A 67 9.22 0.96 -12.35
N LEU A 68 10.04 1.97 -12.07
CA LEU A 68 11.42 1.81 -11.61
C LEU A 68 11.69 2.69 -10.38
N PRO A 69 12.59 2.30 -9.47
CA PRO A 69 13.02 3.15 -8.38
C PRO A 69 13.91 4.29 -8.88
N VAL A 70 13.82 5.45 -8.23
CA VAL A 70 14.82 6.51 -8.35
C VAL A 70 15.95 6.24 -7.37
N VAL A 71 17.15 5.98 -7.89
CA VAL A 71 18.31 5.52 -7.11
C VAL A 71 19.44 6.56 -7.03
N SER A 72 19.41 7.59 -7.88
CA SER A 72 20.45 8.61 -7.97
C SER A 72 19.89 9.96 -8.44
N SER A 73 20.68 11.02 -8.25
CA SER A 73 20.35 12.37 -8.71
C SER A 73 20.33 12.47 -10.25
N PRO A 74 19.42 13.25 -10.86
CA PRO A 74 18.38 14.05 -10.20
C PRO A 74 17.21 13.18 -9.71
N TYR A 75 16.75 13.41 -8.47
CA TYR A 75 15.81 12.50 -7.83
C TYR A 75 14.34 12.68 -8.23
N GLY A 76 13.97 13.76 -8.93
CA GLY A 76 12.57 13.99 -9.34
C GLY A 76 11.61 14.02 -8.15
N ASN A 77 10.64 13.09 -8.12
CA ASN A 77 9.70 12.90 -6.99
C ASN A 77 10.31 12.18 -5.78
N GLY A 78 11.57 11.76 -5.90
CA GLY A 78 12.36 11.16 -4.83
C GLY A 78 12.18 9.67 -4.63
N TRP A 79 11.34 8.97 -5.41
CA TRP A 79 11.10 7.52 -5.20
C TRP A 79 10.93 6.70 -6.47
N GLY A 80 10.26 7.21 -7.50
CA GLY A 80 9.80 6.40 -8.64
C GLY A 80 9.97 7.10 -9.98
N THR A 81 10.36 6.34 -11.00
CA THR A 81 10.59 6.75 -12.39
C THR A 81 10.16 5.62 -13.34
N GLY A 82 10.48 5.73 -14.63
CA GLY A 82 9.99 4.83 -15.65
C GLY A 82 8.54 5.12 -16.03
N SER A 83 7.84 4.12 -16.54
CA SER A 83 6.42 4.23 -16.93
C SER A 83 5.53 3.72 -15.80
N PHE A 84 4.59 4.54 -15.35
CA PHE A 84 3.49 4.16 -14.47
C PHE A 84 2.44 5.27 -14.45
N THR A 85 1.20 4.93 -14.16
CA THR A 85 0.08 5.89 -14.17
C THR A 85 -0.56 6.04 -12.80
N ARG A 86 -0.28 5.09 -11.88
CA ARG A 86 -0.87 5.04 -10.55
C ARG A 86 0.09 4.42 -9.56
N PHE A 87 -0.10 4.75 -8.30
CA PHE A 87 0.56 4.03 -7.22
C PHE A 87 -0.26 4.04 -5.94
N VAL A 88 0.03 3.05 -5.10
CA VAL A 88 -0.38 3.03 -3.69
C VAL A 88 0.84 3.35 -2.85
N GLU A 89 0.72 4.31 -1.95
CA GLU A 89 1.69 4.63 -0.90
C GLU A 89 1.18 4.11 0.44
N TYR A 90 2.07 3.50 1.23
CA TYR A 90 1.95 3.40 2.67
C TYR A 90 3.05 4.23 3.33
N HIS A 91 2.65 5.25 4.09
CA HIS A 91 3.56 6.10 4.87
C HIS A 91 2.80 6.76 6.02
N GLN A 92 3.43 6.91 7.19
CA GLN A 92 2.83 7.46 8.41
C GLN A 92 1.55 6.74 8.85
N GLY A 93 1.55 5.40 8.75
CA GLY A 93 0.41 4.58 9.17
C GLY A 93 -0.83 4.75 8.28
N ALA A 94 -0.68 5.23 7.05
CA ALA A 94 -1.80 5.50 6.15
C ALA A 94 -1.54 4.96 4.74
N PHE A 95 -2.56 4.31 4.16
CA PHE A 95 -2.60 3.99 2.75
C PHE A 95 -3.22 5.14 1.94
N ARG A 96 -2.61 5.46 0.80
CA ARG A 96 -3.10 6.46 -0.15
C ARG A 96 -2.93 5.95 -1.57
N VAL A 97 -3.89 6.24 -2.43
CA VAL A 97 -3.87 5.94 -3.86
C VAL A 97 -3.68 7.26 -4.60
N PHE A 98 -2.75 7.27 -5.54
CA PHE A 98 -2.45 8.43 -6.38
C PHE A 98 -2.55 8.07 -7.86
N THR A 99 -2.88 9.06 -8.68
CA THR A 99 -2.53 9.05 -10.11
C THR A 99 -1.21 9.77 -10.30
N HIS A 100 -0.40 9.27 -11.22
CA HIS A 100 0.87 9.83 -11.64
C HIS A 100 0.77 10.28 -13.08
N ALA A 101 1.33 11.45 -13.39
CA ALA A 101 1.52 11.91 -14.75
C ALA A 101 2.83 12.68 -14.87
N VAL A 102 3.47 12.59 -16.02
CA VAL A 102 4.63 13.39 -16.39
C VAL A 102 4.28 14.16 -17.67
N ASP A 103 4.43 15.49 -17.64
CA ASP A 103 4.20 16.30 -18.84
C ASP A 103 5.37 16.25 -19.83
N ALA A 104 5.22 16.90 -20.98
CA ALA A 104 6.24 16.91 -22.04
C ALA A 104 7.54 17.60 -21.60
N GLU A 105 7.47 18.46 -20.59
CA GLU A 105 8.59 19.19 -20.00
C GLU A 105 9.26 18.40 -18.86
N GLY A 106 8.73 17.22 -18.49
CA GLY A 106 9.25 16.37 -17.41
C GLY A 106 8.73 16.74 -16.02
N THR A 107 7.72 17.60 -15.92
CA THR A 107 7.07 17.93 -14.66
C THR A 107 6.24 16.75 -14.18
N ILE A 108 6.51 16.31 -12.95
CA ILE A 108 5.76 15.24 -12.30
C ILE A 108 4.55 15.82 -11.58
N GLU A 109 3.38 15.23 -11.80
CA GLU A 109 2.13 15.56 -11.12
C GLU A 109 1.52 14.31 -10.46
N ASP A 110 1.62 14.23 -9.13
CA ASP A 110 1.00 13.20 -8.32
C ASP A 110 -0.29 13.73 -7.68
N LYS A 111 -1.45 13.15 -8.02
CA LYS A 111 -2.75 13.57 -7.47
C LYS A 111 -3.34 12.50 -6.57
N TYR A 112 -3.64 12.88 -5.33
CA TYR A 112 -4.37 12.03 -4.41
C TYR A 112 -5.76 11.71 -4.96
N VAL A 113 -6.12 10.43 -4.97
CA VAL A 113 -7.41 9.94 -5.47
C VAL A 113 -8.31 9.52 -4.31
N ASP A 114 -7.86 8.56 -3.50
CA ASP A 114 -8.59 7.97 -2.37
C ASP A 114 -7.64 7.08 -1.55
N ARG A 115 -8.18 6.29 -0.63
CA ARG A 115 -7.52 5.11 -0.02
C ARG A 115 -7.93 3.82 -0.75
N PRO A 116 -7.21 2.70 -0.56
CA PRO A 116 -7.66 1.40 -1.07
C PRO A 116 -9.05 1.03 -0.55
N PHE A 117 -9.81 0.24 -1.32
CA PHE A 117 -11.18 -0.17 -0.99
C PHE A 117 -11.23 -0.98 0.32
N GLU A 118 -10.32 -1.94 0.44
CA GLU A 118 -10.04 -2.67 1.68
C GLU A 118 -8.53 -2.64 1.94
N PHE A 119 -8.13 -2.64 3.21
CA PHE A 119 -6.74 -2.78 3.61
C PHE A 119 -6.65 -3.30 5.04
N SER A 120 -5.50 -3.84 5.41
CA SER A 120 -5.16 -4.19 6.80
C SER A 120 -3.90 -3.46 7.22
N TYR A 121 -3.95 -2.82 8.38
CA TYR A 121 -2.76 -2.23 8.98
C TYR A 121 -1.77 -3.33 9.39
N PRO A 122 -0.46 -3.10 9.24
CA PRO A 122 0.56 -4.09 9.57
C PRO A 122 0.58 -4.45 11.06
N GLN A 123 0.14 -3.55 11.96
CA GLN A 123 0.09 -3.77 13.42
C GLN A 123 1.45 -4.24 14.00
N GLY A 124 2.56 -3.70 13.49
CA GLY A 124 3.91 -4.11 13.83
C GLY A 124 4.36 -5.44 13.18
N GLY A 125 3.56 -5.98 12.26
CA GLY A 125 3.91 -7.12 11.42
C GLY A 125 4.67 -6.73 10.15
N LYS A 126 4.87 -7.73 9.29
CA LYS A 126 5.74 -7.65 8.11
C LYS A 126 5.01 -7.40 6.79
N GLU A 127 3.68 -7.47 6.80
CA GLU A 127 2.86 -7.48 5.59
C GLU A 127 2.09 -6.17 5.43
N LEU A 128 2.17 -5.57 4.24
CA LEU A 128 1.17 -4.65 3.73
C LEU A 128 0.18 -5.43 2.85
N ARG A 129 -1.11 -5.25 3.11
CA ARG A 129 -2.18 -5.81 2.27
C ARG A 129 -3.26 -4.78 2.00
N PHE A 130 -3.62 -4.66 0.73
CA PHE A 130 -4.72 -3.81 0.29
C PHE A 130 -5.46 -4.40 -0.92
N VAL A 131 -6.62 -3.82 -1.20
CA VAL A 131 -7.50 -4.17 -2.30
C VAL A 131 -7.91 -2.89 -3.04
N LEU A 132 -7.68 -2.87 -4.34
CA LEU A 132 -8.19 -1.82 -5.23
C LEU A 132 -9.46 -2.30 -5.94
N ASP A 133 -10.43 -1.39 -6.10
CA ASP A 133 -11.53 -1.56 -7.03
C ASP A 133 -10.99 -1.37 -8.45
N TYR A 134 -10.91 -2.44 -9.20
CA TYR A 134 -10.37 -2.42 -10.56
C TYR A 134 -11.06 -1.37 -11.43
N ASN A 135 -12.40 -1.31 -11.39
CA ASN A 135 -13.19 -0.49 -12.32
C ASN A 135 -13.03 1.01 -12.04
N ARG A 136 -12.68 1.36 -10.79
CA ARG A 136 -12.43 2.74 -10.39
C ARG A 136 -10.98 3.17 -10.61
N ASN A 137 -10.06 2.22 -10.53
CA ASN A 137 -8.64 2.53 -10.52
C ASN A 137 -8.03 2.44 -11.93
N PHE A 138 -8.46 1.52 -12.78
CA PHE A 138 -7.84 1.30 -14.09
C PHE A 138 -8.84 1.58 -15.22
N PRO A 139 -8.36 1.74 -16.47
CA PRO A 139 -9.22 1.78 -17.65
C PRO A 139 -10.18 0.59 -17.69
N ALA A 140 -11.22 0.66 -18.51
CA ALA A 140 -12.26 -0.37 -18.53
C ALA A 140 -11.74 -1.78 -18.89
N ASP A 141 -10.60 -1.88 -19.60
CA ASP A 141 -10.04 -3.14 -20.07
C ASP A 141 -8.50 -3.10 -20.28
N PRO A 142 -7.67 -2.76 -19.26
CA PRO A 142 -6.24 -2.98 -19.33
C PRO A 142 -5.96 -4.45 -19.61
N ARG A 143 -5.08 -4.71 -20.58
CA ARG A 143 -4.68 -6.07 -20.95
C ARG A 143 -3.71 -6.65 -19.94
N THR A 144 -2.74 -5.82 -19.57
CA THR A 144 -1.65 -6.10 -18.65
C THR A 144 -1.52 -4.97 -17.65
N LEU A 145 -0.91 -5.28 -16.51
CA LEU A 145 -0.48 -4.30 -15.53
C LEU A 145 0.96 -4.63 -15.18
N ASP A 146 1.86 -3.69 -15.44
CA ASP A 146 3.26 -3.80 -15.08
C ASP A 146 3.47 -3.18 -13.70
N ILE A 147 4.07 -3.93 -12.79
CA ILE A 147 4.04 -3.63 -11.36
C ILE A 147 5.43 -3.74 -10.78
N ASN A 148 5.81 -2.72 -10.01
CA ASN A 148 6.97 -2.77 -9.12
C ASN A 148 6.55 -2.39 -7.70
N PHE A 149 7.18 -3.05 -6.72
CA PHE A 149 7.13 -2.68 -5.32
C PHE A 149 8.40 -1.91 -5.04
N ILE A 150 8.30 -0.72 -4.45
CA ILE A 150 9.47 0.12 -4.20
C ILE A 150 9.43 0.55 -2.74
N THR A 151 10.47 0.22 -1.97
CA THR A 151 10.59 0.66 -0.59
C THR A 151 11.75 1.65 -0.46
N THR A 152 11.64 2.64 0.41
CA THR A 152 12.74 3.56 0.72
C THR A 152 12.54 4.19 2.09
N ASP A 153 13.63 4.53 2.77
CA ASP A 153 13.59 5.18 4.08
C ASP A 153 13.42 6.71 3.99
N GLU A 154 13.76 7.30 2.84
CA GLU A 154 13.73 8.75 2.65
C GLU A 154 13.34 9.19 1.24
N ILE A 155 12.74 10.38 1.18
CA ILE A 155 12.43 11.10 -0.06
C ILE A 155 13.39 12.26 -0.19
N ILE A 156 14.20 12.24 -1.25
CA ILE A 156 15.16 13.29 -1.56
C ILE A 156 14.63 14.08 -2.74
N LEU A 157 14.49 15.40 -2.56
CA LEU A 157 13.98 16.31 -3.60
C LEU A 157 15.01 17.36 -4.03
N ASP A 158 16.13 17.52 -3.29
CA ASP A 158 17.20 18.42 -3.70
C ASP A 158 17.97 17.80 -4.88
N PRO A 159 17.91 18.38 -6.08
CA PRO A 159 18.58 17.84 -7.26
C PRO A 159 20.12 17.90 -7.15
N ASN A 160 20.66 18.71 -6.23
CA ASN A 160 22.10 18.88 -6.06
C ASN A 160 22.69 17.92 -5.03
N LEU A 161 21.85 17.24 -4.25
CA LEU A 161 22.32 16.26 -3.28
C LEU A 161 22.82 15.02 -4.03
N GLN A 162 23.97 14.47 -3.63
CA GLN A 162 24.54 13.26 -4.22
C GLN A 162 24.80 12.25 -3.11
N ILE A 163 23.77 11.53 -2.71
CA ILE A 163 23.86 10.48 -1.70
C ILE A 163 23.25 9.18 -2.23
N GLN A 164 23.77 8.05 -1.75
CA GLN A 164 23.16 6.77 -2.06
C GLN A 164 21.91 6.60 -1.20
N LYS A 165 20.76 6.42 -1.85
CA LYS A 165 19.51 6.10 -1.18
C LYS A 165 19.51 4.64 -0.75
N ARG A 166 18.89 4.35 0.39
CA ARG A 166 18.50 2.99 0.72
C ARG A 166 17.12 2.76 0.13
N PHE A 167 17.03 1.75 -0.71
CA PHE A 167 15.79 1.37 -1.35
C PHE A 167 15.81 -0.13 -1.59
N ASP A 168 14.64 -0.65 -1.84
CA ASP A 168 14.46 -1.96 -2.45
C ASP A 168 13.45 -1.87 -3.59
N GLY A 169 13.50 -2.83 -4.49
CA GLY A 169 12.44 -3.09 -5.44
C GLY A 169 12.52 -4.47 -6.04
N LEU A 170 11.67 -4.78 -7.01
CA LEU A 170 11.72 -6.12 -7.61
C LEU A 170 13.06 -6.37 -8.33
N GLY A 171 13.60 -7.57 -8.12
CA GLY A 171 14.83 -8.06 -8.72
C GLY A 171 16.11 -7.58 -8.04
N PRO A 172 17.28 -8.11 -8.45
CA PRO A 172 18.52 -7.98 -7.67
C PRO A 172 19.11 -6.56 -7.64
N GLN A 173 18.52 -5.63 -8.41
CA GLN A 173 18.89 -4.22 -8.47
C GLN A 173 17.69 -3.30 -8.20
N GLY A 174 16.53 -3.88 -7.86
CA GLY A 174 15.25 -3.19 -7.72
C GLY A 174 14.64 -2.65 -9.02
N SER A 175 15.26 -2.93 -10.18
CA SER A 175 14.88 -2.38 -11.49
C SER A 175 14.05 -3.33 -12.34
N ASP A 176 13.59 -4.45 -11.81
CA ASP A 176 12.66 -5.35 -12.49
C ASP A 176 11.20 -4.98 -12.18
N TYR A 177 10.27 -5.51 -12.96
CA TYR A 177 8.84 -5.41 -12.72
C TYR A 177 8.15 -6.70 -13.19
N VAL A 178 6.92 -6.92 -12.74
CA VAL A 178 6.11 -8.06 -13.17
C VAL A 178 4.91 -7.63 -14.01
N SER A 179 4.77 -8.27 -15.17
CA SER A 179 3.62 -8.08 -16.06
C SER A 179 2.50 -9.06 -15.71
N ILE A 180 1.36 -8.54 -15.29
CA ILE A 180 0.23 -9.37 -14.86
C ILE A 180 -0.94 -9.24 -15.85
N PRO A 181 -1.47 -10.35 -16.41
CA PRO A 181 -2.66 -10.30 -17.23
C PRO A 181 -3.88 -9.94 -16.38
N MET A 182 -4.61 -8.93 -16.83
CA MET A 182 -5.69 -8.31 -16.04
C MET A 182 -7.10 -8.83 -16.37
N ARG A 183 -7.24 -9.57 -17.47
CA ARG A 183 -8.54 -10.02 -18.01
C ARG A 183 -9.07 -11.31 -17.41
N THR A 184 -8.24 -12.05 -16.68
CA THR A 184 -8.58 -13.37 -16.14
C THR A 184 -8.27 -13.43 -14.65
N ASN A 185 -9.10 -14.17 -13.93
CA ASN A 185 -8.81 -14.51 -12.53
C ASN A 185 -7.46 -15.21 -12.43
N GLY A 186 -6.68 -14.83 -11.43
CA GLY A 186 -5.33 -15.35 -11.31
C GLY A 186 -4.66 -14.94 -10.00
N VAL A 187 -3.68 -15.75 -9.61
CA VAL A 187 -2.78 -15.46 -8.49
C VAL A 187 -1.37 -15.51 -9.04
N PHE A 188 -0.66 -14.41 -8.84
CA PHE A 188 0.72 -14.18 -9.21
C PHE A 188 1.50 -13.93 -7.92
N SER A 189 2.66 -14.53 -7.78
CA SER A 189 3.41 -14.47 -6.53
C SER A 189 4.90 -14.57 -6.77
N ASN A 190 5.67 -14.17 -5.77
CA ASN A 190 7.12 -14.31 -5.75
C ASN A 190 7.56 -15.75 -6.09
N TYR A 191 6.83 -16.77 -5.61
CA TYR A 191 7.15 -18.17 -5.91
C TYR A 191 7.09 -18.51 -7.42
N GLN A 192 6.26 -17.82 -8.19
CA GLN A 192 6.11 -18.04 -9.63
C GLN A 192 7.00 -17.11 -10.47
N ALA A 193 7.67 -16.15 -9.83
CA ALA A 193 8.50 -15.16 -10.50
C ALA A 193 9.76 -15.79 -11.11
N ALA A 194 10.21 -15.23 -12.23
CA ALA A 194 11.46 -15.64 -12.88
C ALA A 194 12.68 -15.32 -12.01
N ILE A 195 12.63 -14.16 -11.35
CA ILE A 195 13.56 -13.75 -10.30
C ILE A 195 12.74 -13.66 -9.03
N ARG A 196 13.17 -14.40 -8.00
CA ARG A 196 12.49 -14.43 -6.73
C ARG A 196 13.14 -13.45 -5.77
N GLU A 197 12.32 -12.66 -5.12
CA GLU A 197 12.70 -11.85 -3.96
C GLU A 197 13.09 -12.77 -2.80
N SER A 198 14.14 -12.38 -2.08
CA SER A 198 14.64 -13.10 -0.92
C SER A 198 15.46 -12.15 -0.05
N ALA A 199 15.46 -12.37 1.25
CA ALA A 199 16.18 -11.51 2.18
C ALA A 199 17.69 -11.39 1.86
N GLY A 200 18.24 -10.21 2.15
CA GLY A 200 19.66 -9.94 2.31
C GLY A 200 20.33 -9.13 1.20
N ASP A 201 19.59 -8.63 0.21
CA ASP A 201 20.10 -7.66 -0.78
C ASP A 201 20.01 -6.22 -0.29
N VAL A 202 19.11 -5.93 0.66
CA VAL A 202 19.03 -4.65 1.37
C VAL A 202 19.38 -4.80 2.86
N ALA A 203 20.36 -4.02 3.32
CA ALA A 203 20.86 -4.13 4.70
C ALA A 203 19.86 -3.71 5.79
N LEU A 204 18.79 -3.01 5.44
CA LEU A 204 17.69 -2.65 6.34
C LEU A 204 16.53 -3.65 6.17
N PRO A 205 16.29 -4.55 7.13
CA PRO A 205 15.25 -5.56 6.99
C PRO A 205 13.84 -5.00 6.79
N ASP A 206 13.54 -3.82 7.36
CA ASP A 206 12.23 -3.16 7.24
C ASP A 206 11.96 -2.62 5.82
N LEU A 207 12.99 -2.56 4.96
CA LEU A 207 12.89 -2.19 3.53
C LEU A 207 13.00 -3.41 2.62
N ASP A 208 13.83 -4.39 3.01
CA ASP A 208 14.13 -5.63 2.30
C ASP A 208 12.86 -6.46 2.05
N MET A 209 12.40 -6.51 0.82
CA MET A 209 11.24 -7.24 0.34
C MET A 209 11.60 -8.71 0.15
N VAL A 210 10.79 -9.59 0.76
CA VAL A 210 11.05 -11.04 0.73
C VAL A 210 9.92 -11.83 0.08
N ASP A 211 8.73 -11.24 -0.03
CA ASP A 211 7.60 -11.88 -0.69
C ASP A 211 6.60 -10.85 -1.21
N TRP A 212 5.90 -11.24 -2.27
CA TRP A 212 4.80 -10.46 -2.85
C TRP A 212 3.76 -11.39 -3.44
N ARG A 213 2.52 -10.94 -3.44
CA ARG A 213 1.40 -11.67 -4.05
C ARG A 213 0.36 -10.71 -4.58
N ILE A 214 -0.05 -10.95 -5.82
CA ILE A 214 -1.07 -10.18 -6.52
C ILE A 214 -2.15 -11.16 -6.98
N GLU A 215 -3.40 -10.82 -6.68
CA GLU A 215 -4.56 -11.63 -7.05
C GLU A 215 -5.61 -10.79 -7.77
N ILE A 216 -6.04 -11.31 -8.92
CA ILE A 216 -7.08 -10.73 -9.75
C ILE A 216 -8.35 -11.53 -9.54
N GLN A 217 -9.41 -10.84 -9.12
CA GLN A 217 -10.76 -11.40 -9.02
C GLN A 217 -11.71 -10.58 -9.89
N ARG A 218 -12.39 -11.27 -10.81
CA ARG A 218 -13.36 -10.79 -11.78
C ARG A 218 -14.66 -11.56 -11.55
N GLN A 219 -15.79 -10.88 -11.69
CA GLN A 219 -17.12 -11.49 -11.68
C GLN A 219 -17.83 -11.25 -13.01
#